data_AF-A0A970JEM0-F1
#
_entry.id   AF-A0A970JEM0-F1
#
_cell.length_a   1.000
_cell.length_b   1.000
_cell.length_c   1.000
_cell.angle_alpha   90.00
_cell.angle_beta   90.00
_cell.angle_gamma   90.00
#
_symmetry.space_group_name_H-M   'P 1'
#
loop_
_entity.id
_entity.type
_entity.pdbx_description
1 polymer ?
#
loop_
_entity_poly.entity_id
_entity_poly.type
_entity_poly.pdbx_seq_one_letter_code
_entity_poly.pdbx_strand_id
1 'polypeptide(L)'
;MPFTSSSTNKSNKFRLPAGKAKILVCVGEYALYTITQKTPLLIPVYAPKQNHHPKAFRAQPYRRECLDMARILATCTKTSKHSLILSLPTKPHKIISCKLTKPTVTKKHIPQQHKNSAIAIINFHYELELTYTDISGNFHTISCDSGWRRQRVTLNTPLGHLDVQLYLKCFAREIFTAEQKDLNHDDNFQHERPFQPVRFTLKART
;
A
#
# COMPACT_ATOMS: atom_id res chain seq x y z
N MET A 1 -31.55 66.31 25.02
CA MET A 1 -31.29 65.66 23.71
C MET A 1 -31.66 64.19 23.84
N PRO A 2 -32.60 63.67 23.04
CA PRO A 2 -32.92 62.25 23.05
C PRO A 2 -31.85 61.48 22.27
N PHE A 3 -31.35 60.38 22.84
CA PHE A 3 -30.50 59.42 22.13
C PHE A 3 -31.33 58.74 21.04
N THR A 4 -31.05 59.02 19.78
CA THR A 4 -31.58 58.25 18.65
C THR A 4 -30.79 56.96 18.53
N SER A 5 -31.38 55.83 18.94
CA SER A 5 -30.86 54.52 18.58
C SER A 5 -31.10 54.27 17.09
N SER A 6 -30.04 54.15 16.31
CA SER A 6 -30.16 53.84 14.89
C SER A 6 -30.58 52.37 14.72
N SER A 7 -31.78 52.13 14.21
CA SER A 7 -32.33 50.79 13.96
C SER A 7 -31.95 50.26 12.56
N THR A 8 -30.68 50.37 12.16
CA THR A 8 -30.25 50.16 10.76
C THR A 8 -29.52 48.83 10.48
N ASN A 9 -29.66 47.80 11.32
CA ASN A 9 -28.95 46.53 11.11
C ASN A 9 -29.83 45.27 11.20
N LYS A 10 -31.10 45.36 10.76
CA LYS A 10 -32.06 44.23 10.79
C LYS A 10 -31.89 43.20 9.66
N SER A 11 -30.90 43.33 8.78
CA SER A 11 -30.76 42.44 7.61
C SER A 11 -29.36 41.88 7.38
N ASN A 12 -28.45 41.98 8.35
CA ASN A 12 -27.14 41.35 8.22
C ASN A 12 -27.26 39.85 8.51
N LYS A 13 -27.61 39.08 7.47
CA LYS A 13 -27.50 37.61 7.49
C LYS A 13 -26.02 37.25 7.48
N PHE A 14 -25.41 37.18 8.65
CA PHE A 14 -24.11 36.54 8.80
C PHE A 14 -24.26 35.08 8.37
N ARG A 15 -23.77 34.74 7.18
CA ARG A 15 -23.61 33.36 6.76
C ARG A 15 -22.45 32.78 7.55
N LEU A 16 -22.74 32.21 8.72
CA LEU A 16 -21.81 31.31 9.39
C LEU A 16 -21.48 30.20 8.38
N PRO A 17 -20.22 30.01 7.97
CA PRO A 17 -19.87 28.88 7.13
C PRO A 17 -20.25 27.62 7.91
N ALA A 18 -21.17 26.83 7.36
CA ALA A 18 -21.52 25.54 7.94
C ALA A 18 -20.22 24.75 8.16
N GLY A 19 -19.98 24.33 9.40
CA GLY A 19 -18.76 23.61 9.75
C GLY A 19 -18.65 22.35 8.90
N LYS A 20 -17.59 22.27 8.07
CA LYS A 20 -17.30 21.06 7.31
C LYS A 20 -16.99 19.94 8.30
N ALA A 21 -17.69 18.82 8.20
CA ALA A 21 -17.37 17.65 8.99
C ALA A 21 -15.97 17.15 8.58
N LYS A 22 -15.13 16.78 9.55
CA LYS A 22 -13.82 16.20 9.26
C LYS A 22 -13.84 14.73 9.62
N ILE A 23 -13.27 13.90 8.76
CA ILE A 23 -13.06 12.48 9.03
C ILE A 23 -11.58 12.15 8.85
N LEU A 24 -11.08 11.30 9.75
CA LEU A 24 -9.75 10.72 9.66
C LEU A 24 -9.83 9.36 8.94
N VAL A 25 -9.08 9.19 7.87
CA VAL A 25 -8.96 7.91 7.17
C VAL A 25 -7.52 7.44 7.25
N CYS A 26 -7.33 6.21 7.72
CA CYS A 26 -6.01 5.60 7.84
C CYS A 26 -5.73 4.69 6.64
N VAL A 27 -4.55 4.81 6.06
CA VAL A 27 -4.06 3.98 4.96
C VAL A 27 -2.81 3.23 5.42
N GLY A 28 -2.84 1.90 5.31
CA GLY A 28 -1.68 1.04 5.50
C GLY A 28 -0.87 0.98 4.21
N GLU A 29 0.42 1.31 4.30
CA GLU A 29 1.38 1.32 3.21
C GLU A 29 2.40 0.20 3.46
N TYR A 30 2.34 -0.89 2.68
CA TYR A 30 3.25 -2.03 2.79
C TYR A 30 4.06 -2.18 1.51
N ALA A 31 5.39 -2.13 1.61
CA ALA A 31 6.28 -2.34 0.48
C ALA A 31 7.19 -3.55 0.72
N LEU A 32 7.23 -4.45 -0.26
CA LEU A 32 8.16 -5.56 -0.35
C LEU A 32 9.25 -5.19 -1.36
N TYR A 33 10.49 -5.11 -0.88
CA TYR A 33 11.68 -4.85 -1.69
C TYR A 33 12.39 -6.16 -1.92
N THR A 34 12.68 -6.48 -3.17
CA THR A 34 13.42 -7.69 -3.55
C THR A 34 14.55 -7.31 -4.50
N ILE A 35 15.73 -7.90 -4.28
CA ILE A 35 16.81 -7.85 -5.25
C ILE A 35 16.82 -9.18 -5.97
N THR A 36 16.72 -9.14 -7.29
CA THR A 36 16.74 -10.33 -8.15
C THR A 36 17.95 -10.32 -9.06
N GLN A 37 18.44 -11.51 -9.37
CA GLN A 37 19.49 -11.73 -10.35
C GLN A 37 19.05 -12.83 -11.31
N LYS A 38 19.20 -12.58 -12.61
CA LYS A 38 19.02 -13.63 -13.61
C LYS A 38 20.16 -14.63 -13.47
N THR A 39 19.81 -15.90 -13.27
CA THR A 39 20.76 -17.00 -13.11
C THR A 39 20.33 -18.18 -13.96
N PRO A 40 21.22 -18.75 -14.78
CA PRO A 40 20.93 -19.97 -15.53
C PRO A 40 20.84 -21.16 -14.57
N LEU A 41 19.76 -21.93 -14.67
CA LEU A 41 19.63 -23.23 -14.00
C LEU A 41 19.76 -24.33 -15.05
N LEU A 42 20.73 -25.22 -14.86
CA LEU A 42 20.86 -26.42 -15.67
C LEU A 42 19.97 -27.52 -15.11
N ILE A 43 19.00 -27.96 -15.91
CA ILE A 43 18.09 -29.05 -15.55
C ILE A 43 18.43 -30.28 -16.40
N PRO A 44 18.62 -31.45 -15.77
CA PRO A 44 18.74 -32.71 -16.49
C PRO A 44 17.39 -33.10 -17.09
N VAL A 45 17.38 -33.39 -18.38
CA VAL A 45 16.20 -33.92 -19.08
C VAL A 45 16.41 -35.41 -19.29
N TYR A 46 15.47 -36.19 -18.77
CA TYR A 46 15.45 -37.64 -18.90
C TYR A 46 14.49 -38.05 -20.03
N ALA A 47 14.84 -39.09 -20.78
CA ALA A 47 14.00 -39.57 -21.85
C ALA A 47 12.67 -40.13 -21.27
N PRO A 48 11.52 -39.91 -21.93
CA PRO A 48 10.21 -40.33 -21.42
C PRO A 48 10.09 -41.84 -21.15
N LYS A 49 10.93 -42.66 -21.82
CA LYS A 49 10.98 -44.12 -21.65
C LYS A 49 11.67 -44.60 -20.36
N GLN A 50 12.27 -43.72 -19.55
CA GLN A 50 12.92 -44.09 -18.27
C GLN A 50 11.98 -43.99 -17.04
N ASN A 51 10.72 -43.59 -17.22
CA ASN A 51 9.82 -43.24 -16.12
C ASN A 51 9.08 -44.41 -15.43
N HIS A 52 9.56 -45.66 -15.51
CA HIS A 52 8.84 -46.80 -14.91
C HIS A 52 9.55 -47.56 -13.79
N HIS A 53 10.75 -47.17 -13.36
CA HIS A 53 11.33 -47.79 -12.16
C HIS A 53 11.99 -46.78 -11.21
N PRO A 54 11.54 -46.69 -9.93
CA PRO A 54 12.16 -45.86 -8.90
C PRO A 54 13.48 -46.46 -8.35
N LYS A 55 14.23 -47.17 -9.19
CA LYS A 55 15.56 -47.73 -8.87
C LYS A 55 16.58 -47.19 -9.88
N ALA A 56 16.90 -45.91 -9.80
CA ALA A 56 17.91 -45.32 -10.69
C ALA A 56 18.77 -44.28 -9.96
N PHE A 57 19.62 -44.74 -9.04
CA PHE A 57 20.79 -43.96 -8.59
C PHE A 57 21.84 -43.73 -9.71
N ARG A 58 21.55 -44.15 -10.96
CA ARG A 58 22.47 -44.11 -12.12
C ARG A 58 21.80 -43.73 -13.45
N ALA A 59 20.66 -43.05 -13.45
CA ALA A 59 20.11 -42.53 -14.71
C ALA A 59 20.98 -41.36 -15.21
N GLN A 60 21.67 -41.54 -16.34
CA GLN A 60 22.36 -40.44 -17.00
C GLN A 60 21.35 -39.58 -17.76
N PRO A 61 21.40 -38.24 -17.61
CA PRO A 61 20.51 -37.34 -18.33
C PRO A 61 20.78 -37.43 -19.84
N TYR A 62 19.70 -37.47 -20.63
CA TYR A 62 19.77 -37.52 -22.09
C TYR A 62 20.27 -36.19 -22.68
N ARG A 63 19.85 -35.07 -22.09
CA ARG A 63 20.37 -33.74 -22.40
C ARG A 63 20.30 -32.84 -21.18
N ARG A 64 21.06 -31.74 -21.19
CA ARG A 64 20.93 -30.66 -20.21
C ARG A 64 20.23 -29.49 -20.88
N GLU A 65 19.16 -29.01 -20.26
CA GLU A 65 18.51 -27.78 -20.66
C GLU A 65 18.90 -26.66 -19.71
N CYS A 66 19.01 -25.45 -20.24
CA CYS A 66 19.28 -24.25 -19.45
C CYS A 66 17.99 -23.44 -19.37
N LEU A 67 17.53 -23.18 -18.16
CA LEU A 67 16.40 -22.30 -17.88
C LEU A 67 16.91 -21.02 -17.21
N ASP A 68 16.56 -19.88 -17.78
CA ASP A 68 16.79 -18.60 -17.12
C ASP A 68 15.81 -18.44 -15.95
N MET A 69 16.35 -18.40 -14.73
CA MET A 69 15.56 -18.19 -13.52
C MET A 69 15.92 -16.86 -12.85
N ALA A 70 14.96 -16.28 -12.13
CA ALA A 70 15.20 -15.14 -11.25
C ALA A 70 15.52 -15.64 -9.84
N ARG A 71 16.78 -15.52 -9.42
CA ARG A 71 17.20 -15.80 -8.04
C ARG A 71 16.99 -14.55 -7.19
N ILE A 72 16.36 -14.71 -6.04
CA ILE A 72 16.24 -13.66 -5.04
C ILE A 72 17.53 -13.61 -4.22
N LEU A 73 18.19 -12.46 -4.19
CA LEU A 73 19.43 -12.23 -3.43
C LEU A 73 19.14 -11.62 -2.05
N ALA A 74 18.18 -10.70 -1.98
CA ALA A 74 17.81 -10.02 -0.74
C ALA A 74 16.32 -9.67 -0.75
N THR A 75 15.71 -9.67 0.43
CA THR A 75 14.34 -9.21 0.64
C THR A 75 14.27 -8.33 1.87
N CYS A 76 13.45 -7.30 1.83
CA CYS A 76 13.12 -6.47 2.98
C CYS A 76 11.68 -5.98 2.86
N THR A 77 10.99 -5.87 3.98
CA THR A 77 9.63 -5.34 4.04
C THR A 77 9.61 -4.05 4.85
N LYS A 78 8.77 -3.12 4.45
CA LYS A 78 8.55 -1.89 5.21
C LYS A 78 7.07 -1.56 5.26
N THR A 79 6.60 -1.29 6.47
CA THR A 79 5.23 -0.85 6.75
C THR A 79 5.24 0.59 7.23
N SER A 80 4.25 1.36 6.80
CA SER A 80 3.89 2.64 7.41
C SER A 80 2.37 2.79 7.45
N LYS A 81 1.90 3.61 8.38
CA LYS A 81 0.51 4.08 8.42
C LYS A 81 0.50 5.55 8.02
N HIS A 82 -0.46 5.94 7.20
CA HIS A 82 -0.69 7.33 6.83
C HIS A 82 -2.13 7.72 7.14
N SER A 83 -2.31 8.85 7.82
CA SER A 83 -3.63 9.35 8.19
C SER A 83 -3.96 10.58 7.35
N LEU A 84 -5.10 10.54 6.68
CA LEU A 84 -5.62 11.60 5.83
C LEU A 84 -6.83 12.23 6.49
N ILE A 85 -6.84 13.55 6.61
CA ILE A 85 -7.97 14.31 7.14
C ILE A 85 -8.79 14.83 5.95
N LEU A 86 -10.01 14.32 5.82
CA LEU A 86 -10.92 14.70 4.75
C LEU A 86 -11.93 15.72 5.28
N SER A 87 -12.08 16.82 4.56
CA SER A 87 -13.12 17.82 4.84
C SER A 87 -14.35 17.50 4.01
N LEU A 88 -15.42 17.06 4.67
CA LEU A 88 -16.67 16.66 4.05
C LEU A 88 -17.64 17.84 3.97
N PRO A 89 -18.38 17.99 2.86
CA PRO A 89 -19.42 19.01 2.73
C PRO A 89 -20.58 18.79 3.72
N THR A 90 -20.90 17.54 4.04
CA THR A 90 -21.98 17.16 4.94
C THR A 90 -21.49 16.15 5.98
N LYS A 91 -22.21 16.02 7.10
CA LYS A 91 -21.88 15.04 8.13
C LYS A 91 -22.16 13.63 7.60
N PRO A 92 -21.17 12.73 7.58
CA PRO A 92 -21.36 11.37 7.09
C PRO A 92 -22.22 10.57 8.08
N HIS A 93 -23.18 9.81 7.57
CA HIS A 93 -23.96 8.84 8.32
C HIS A 93 -23.36 7.44 8.21
N LYS A 94 -23.01 7.01 6.99
CA LYS A 94 -22.40 5.70 6.74
C LYS A 94 -21.37 5.78 5.62
N ILE A 95 -20.21 5.16 5.84
CA ILE A 95 -19.21 4.97 4.80
C ILE A 95 -19.60 3.75 3.97
N ILE A 96 -19.74 3.93 2.67
CA ILE A 96 -20.08 2.86 1.73
C ILE A 96 -18.81 2.22 1.19
N SER A 97 -17.87 3.03 0.74
CA SER A 97 -16.63 2.53 0.16
C SER A 97 -15.47 3.47 0.40
N CYS A 98 -14.29 2.88 0.57
CA CYS A 98 -13.02 3.57 0.60
C CYS A 98 -12.07 2.87 -0.36
N LYS A 99 -11.70 3.55 -1.45
CA LYS A 99 -10.87 3.00 -2.51
C LYS A 99 -9.60 3.82 -2.65
N LEU A 100 -8.52 3.13 -3.01
CA LEU A 100 -7.24 3.74 -3.34
C LEU A 100 -7.07 3.60 -4.85
N THR A 101 -6.91 4.72 -5.53
CA THR A 101 -6.88 4.80 -6.99
C THR A 101 -5.59 5.47 -7.45
N LYS A 102 -5.25 5.25 -8.72
CA LYS A 102 -4.09 5.83 -9.41
C LYS A 102 -2.76 5.72 -8.63
N PRO A 103 -2.36 4.53 -8.16
CA PRO A 103 -1.06 4.39 -7.52
C PRO A 103 0.04 4.65 -8.55
N THR A 104 0.93 5.59 -8.27
CA THR A 104 2.19 5.70 -9.02
C THR A 104 3.35 5.34 -8.11
N VAL A 105 4.33 4.65 -8.68
CA VAL A 105 5.50 4.18 -7.94
C VAL A 105 6.74 4.41 -8.78
N THR A 106 7.71 5.09 -8.19
CA THR A 106 9.05 5.24 -8.72
C THR A 106 10.03 4.59 -7.76
N LYS A 107 10.93 3.75 -8.29
CA LYS A 107 11.93 3.05 -7.50
C LYS A 107 13.33 3.54 -7.84
N LYS A 108 14.20 3.64 -6.83
CA LYS A 108 15.61 3.99 -6.97
C LYS A 108 16.46 3.00 -6.20
N HIS A 109 17.46 2.46 -6.88
CA HIS A 109 18.46 1.55 -6.33
C HIS A 109 19.80 2.27 -6.25
N ILE A 110 20.41 2.33 -5.07
CA ILE A 110 21.69 3.00 -4.84
C ILE A 110 22.65 1.99 -4.21
N PRO A 111 23.47 1.29 -5.01
CA PRO A 111 24.47 0.36 -4.51
C PRO A 111 25.54 1.08 -3.66
N GLN A 112 25.97 0.45 -2.57
CA GLN A 112 27.04 0.90 -1.69
C GLN A 112 28.12 -0.18 -1.63
N GLN A 113 28.99 -0.22 -2.65
CA GLN A 113 29.98 -1.28 -2.83
C GLN A 113 30.87 -1.48 -1.60
N HIS A 114 31.37 -0.40 -0.99
CA HIS A 114 32.23 -0.45 0.20
C HIS A 114 31.55 -1.03 1.46
N LYS A 115 30.21 -1.02 1.50
CA LYS A 115 29.42 -1.50 2.64
C LYS A 115 28.73 -2.83 2.38
N ASN A 116 29.00 -3.44 1.22
CA ASN A 116 28.33 -4.64 0.73
C ASN A 116 26.80 -4.58 0.88
N SER A 117 26.22 -3.42 0.56
CA SER A 117 24.78 -3.16 0.75
C SER A 117 24.24 -2.25 -0.34
N ALA A 118 22.93 -2.10 -0.39
CA ALA A 118 22.26 -1.13 -1.25
C ALA A 118 21.16 -0.40 -0.50
N ILE A 119 20.95 0.86 -0.86
CA ILE A 119 19.78 1.62 -0.44
C ILE A 119 18.73 1.48 -1.53
N ALA A 120 17.56 0.96 -1.15
CA ALA A 120 16.38 0.95 -2.00
C ALA A 120 15.41 2.03 -1.51
N ILE A 121 14.94 2.86 -2.43
CA ILE A 121 14.00 3.94 -2.18
C ILE A 121 12.81 3.74 -3.11
N ILE A 122 11.61 3.91 -2.57
CA ILE A 122 10.41 4.11 -3.37
C ILE A 122 9.84 5.49 -3.07
N ASN A 123 9.42 6.20 -4.11
CA ASN A 123 8.52 7.34 -3.98
C ASN A 123 7.21 6.97 -4.66
N PHE A 124 6.10 7.19 -3.96
CA PHE A 124 4.79 6.81 -4.44
C PHE A 124 3.76 7.86 -4.08
N HIS A 125 2.69 7.92 -4.85
CA HIS A 125 1.47 8.64 -4.51
C HIS A 125 0.26 7.79 -4.85
N TYR A 126 -0.86 8.11 -4.23
CA TYR A 126 -2.17 7.52 -4.50
C TYR A 126 -3.27 8.53 -4.19
N GLU A 127 -4.41 8.39 -4.88
CA GLU A 127 -5.64 9.10 -4.55
C GLU A 127 -6.54 8.20 -3.69
N LEU A 128 -7.16 8.80 -2.69
CA LEU A 128 -8.19 8.20 -1.87
C LEU A 128 -9.56 8.65 -2.38
N GLU A 129 -10.43 7.71 -2.71
CA GLU A 129 -11.84 7.96 -3.04
C GLU A 129 -12.72 7.40 -1.92
N LEU A 130 -13.47 8.28 -1.26
CA LEU A 130 -14.39 7.92 -0.19
C LEU A 130 -15.83 8.20 -0.64
N THR A 131 -16.66 7.16 -0.62
CA THR A 131 -18.10 7.25 -0.88
C THR A 131 -18.86 7.06 0.44
N TYR A 132 -19.77 7.97 0.75
CA TYR A 132 -20.59 7.91 1.97
C TYR A 132 -22.02 8.37 1.71
N THR A 133 -22.94 7.97 2.60
CA THR A 133 -24.29 8.57 2.66
C THR A 133 -24.34 9.61 3.76
N ASP A 134 -25.03 10.72 3.51
CA ASP A 134 -25.39 11.68 4.55
C ASP A 134 -26.63 11.23 5.34
N ILE A 135 -27.03 12.03 6.33
CA ILE A 135 -28.21 11.77 7.19
C ILE A 135 -29.51 11.84 6.38
N SER A 136 -29.51 12.57 5.27
CA SER A 136 -30.65 12.68 4.35
C SER A 136 -30.70 11.55 3.32
N GLY A 137 -29.76 10.61 3.35
CA GLY A 137 -29.69 9.48 2.43
C GLY A 137 -29.04 9.80 1.08
N ASN A 138 -28.49 11.01 0.88
CA ASN A 138 -27.80 11.34 -0.37
C ASN A 138 -26.39 10.74 -0.39
N PHE A 139 -25.98 10.33 -1.59
CA PHE A 139 -24.64 9.79 -1.84
C PHE A 139 -23.66 10.91 -2.17
N HIS A 140 -22.50 10.87 -1.51
CA HIS A 140 -21.41 11.80 -1.74
C HIS A 140 -20.13 11.02 -2.00
N THR A 141 -19.37 11.44 -3.02
CA THR A 141 -18.03 10.93 -3.31
C THR A 141 -17.04 12.08 -3.21
N ILE A 142 -15.99 11.87 -2.44
CA ILE A 142 -14.89 12.82 -2.30
C ILE A 142 -13.57 12.14 -2.61
N SER A 143 -12.68 12.87 -3.28
CA SER A 143 -11.31 12.44 -3.56
C SER A 143 -10.30 13.26 -2.77
N CYS A 144 -9.20 12.63 -2.38
CA CYS A 144 -8.10 13.29 -1.67
C CYS A 144 -6.77 12.68 -2.08
N ASP A 145 -5.81 13.53 -2.41
CA ASP A 145 -4.45 13.10 -2.70
C ASP A 145 -3.68 12.82 -1.40
N SER A 146 -2.94 11.71 -1.38
CA SER A 146 -2.00 11.40 -0.30
C SER A 146 -0.75 12.28 -0.28
N GLY A 147 -0.49 12.98 -1.38
CA GLY A 147 0.78 13.65 -1.63
C GLY A 147 1.91 12.65 -1.88
N TRP A 148 3.11 13.17 -2.14
CA TRP A 148 4.27 12.33 -2.38
C TRP A 148 4.76 11.68 -1.09
N ARG A 149 4.77 10.35 -1.09
CA ARG A 149 5.24 9.50 0.00
C ARG A 149 6.59 8.88 -0.37
N ARG A 150 7.44 8.69 0.63
CA ARG A 150 8.76 8.09 0.45
C ARG A 150 9.02 7.03 1.50
N GLN A 151 9.46 5.86 1.05
CA GLN A 151 10.00 4.83 1.91
C GLN A 151 11.43 4.46 1.47
N ARG A 152 12.25 4.07 2.44
CA ARG A 152 13.65 3.69 2.25
C ARG A 152 13.98 2.49 3.12
N VAL A 153 14.72 1.53 2.55
CA VAL A 153 15.30 0.38 3.24
C VAL A 153 16.76 0.17 2.81
N THR A 154 17.51 -0.54 3.64
CA THR A 154 18.86 -1.01 3.32
C THR A 154 18.80 -2.52 3.07
N LEU A 155 19.35 -2.97 1.96
CA LEU A 155 19.44 -4.37 1.55
C LEU A 155 20.89 -4.82 1.65
N ASN A 156 21.09 -6.09 2.01
CA ASN A 156 22.40 -6.68 2.32
C ASN A 156 23.18 -7.14 1.08
N THR A 157 22.91 -6.56 -0.08
CA THR A 157 23.68 -6.81 -1.31
C THR A 157 23.63 -5.58 -2.21
N PRO A 158 24.76 -5.17 -2.83
CA PRO A 158 24.79 -4.12 -3.83
C PRO A 158 24.44 -4.62 -5.24
N LEU A 159 24.37 -5.93 -5.45
CA LEU A 159 24.31 -6.57 -6.76
C LEU A 159 22.88 -6.94 -7.13
N GLY A 160 22.55 -6.89 -8.42
CA GLY A 160 21.26 -7.33 -8.95
C GLY A 160 20.30 -6.18 -9.27
N HIS A 161 19.08 -6.55 -9.63
CA HIS A 161 18.01 -5.64 -10.02
C HIS A 161 16.98 -5.50 -8.90
N LEU A 162 16.64 -4.26 -8.56
CA LEU A 162 15.63 -3.96 -7.55
C LEU A 162 14.22 -4.13 -8.14
N ASP A 163 13.43 -4.99 -7.52
CA ASP A 163 11.99 -5.06 -7.69
C ASP A 163 11.27 -4.64 -6.40
N VAL A 164 10.12 -3.98 -6.55
CA VAL A 164 9.35 -3.47 -5.42
C VAL A 164 7.87 -3.69 -5.69
N GLN A 165 7.19 -4.32 -4.74
CA GLN A 165 5.75 -4.48 -4.73
C GLN A 165 5.15 -3.61 -3.62
N LEU A 166 4.31 -2.65 -4.00
CA LEU A 166 3.57 -1.78 -3.07
C LEU A 166 2.14 -2.28 -2.93
N TYR A 167 1.72 -2.46 -1.68
CA TYR A 167 0.38 -2.85 -1.29
C TYR A 167 -0.20 -1.76 -0.39
N LEU A 168 -1.40 -1.30 -0.73
CA LEU A 168 -2.10 -0.25 -0.01
C LEU A 168 -3.44 -0.78 0.49
N LYS A 169 -3.79 -0.45 1.75
CA LYS A 169 -5.08 -0.84 2.35
C LYS A 169 -5.71 0.36 3.05
N CYS A 170 -6.92 0.72 2.66
CA CYS A 170 -7.70 1.74 3.37
C CYS A 170 -8.41 1.13 4.59
N PHE A 171 -8.34 1.81 5.72
CA PHE A 171 -9.07 1.52 6.95
C PHE A 171 -10.00 2.69 7.23
N ALA A 172 -11.22 2.62 6.70
CA ALA A 172 -12.26 3.63 6.89
C ALA A 172 -13.39 3.13 7.82
N ARG A 173 -13.06 2.27 8.79
CA ARG A 173 -14.09 1.57 9.57
C ARG A 173 -14.86 2.46 10.53
N GLU A 174 -14.33 3.61 10.95
CA GLU A 174 -14.95 4.42 12.00
C GLU A 174 -14.91 5.92 11.64
N ILE A 175 -16.09 6.54 11.64
CA ILE A 175 -16.23 7.99 11.50
C ILE A 175 -15.77 8.61 12.82
N PHE A 176 -14.48 8.94 12.92
CA PHE A 176 -14.00 9.78 14.01
C PHE A 176 -14.45 11.20 13.75
N THR A 177 -15.46 11.65 14.49
CA THR A 177 -15.76 13.07 14.57
C THR A 177 -14.61 13.73 15.32
N ALA A 178 -14.05 14.81 14.76
CA ALA A 178 -12.88 15.50 15.32
C ALA A 178 -13.05 16.06 16.74
N GLU A 179 -14.21 15.83 17.38
CA GLU A 179 -14.48 16.12 18.79
C GLU A 179 -13.92 15.06 19.75
N GLN A 180 -13.49 13.88 19.25
CA GLN A 180 -12.70 12.94 20.04
C GLN A 180 -11.22 13.36 20.08
N LYS A 181 -10.95 14.41 20.86
CA LYS A 181 -9.67 14.57 21.53
C LYS A 181 -9.53 13.39 22.50
N ASP A 182 -8.82 12.36 22.06
CA ASP A 182 -7.92 11.55 22.88
C ASP A 182 -7.27 10.51 21.94
N LEU A 183 -6.17 10.94 21.32
CA LEU A 183 -5.21 10.10 20.64
C LEU A 183 -4.49 9.24 21.69
N ASN A 184 -5.13 8.15 22.12
CA ASN A 184 -4.52 7.01 22.80
C ASN A 184 -5.39 5.78 22.49
N HIS A 185 -5.34 5.31 21.25
CA HIS A 185 -5.92 4.02 20.88
C HIS A 185 -4.87 3.21 20.10
N ASP A 186 -3.80 2.85 20.82
CA ASP A 186 -2.66 2.10 20.27
C ASP A 186 -2.83 0.57 20.33
N ASP A 187 -3.89 0.03 20.95
CA ASP A 187 -3.89 -1.41 21.29
C ASP A 187 -4.80 -2.35 20.48
N ASN A 188 -5.69 -1.88 19.60
CA ASN A 188 -6.65 -2.81 18.96
C ASN A 188 -6.28 -3.35 17.56
N PHE A 189 -5.09 -3.04 17.03
CA PHE A 189 -4.66 -3.52 15.71
C PHE A 189 -3.72 -4.74 15.73
N GLN A 190 -3.38 -5.28 16.91
CA GLN A 190 -2.53 -6.49 17.01
C GLN A 190 -3.25 -7.80 16.66
N HIS A 191 -4.56 -7.79 16.39
CA HIS A 191 -5.34 -9.00 16.10
C HIS A 191 -5.70 -9.25 14.62
N GLU A 192 -5.24 -8.42 13.67
CA GLU A 192 -5.37 -8.79 12.25
C GLU A 192 -4.13 -9.59 11.80
N ARG A 193 -4.37 -10.83 11.33
CA ARG A 193 -3.36 -11.80 10.90
C ARG A 193 -2.26 -11.11 10.07
N PRO A 194 -0.97 -11.44 10.30
CA PRO A 194 0.10 -10.94 9.45
C PRO A 194 -0.21 -11.32 8.00
N PHE A 195 -0.10 -10.33 7.11
CA PHE A 195 -0.22 -10.52 5.67
C PHE A 195 0.73 -11.63 5.24
N GLN A 196 0.18 -12.79 4.87
CA GLN A 196 0.96 -13.89 4.31
C GLN A 196 1.07 -13.66 2.80
N PRO A 197 2.24 -13.34 2.26
CA PRO A 197 2.43 -13.33 0.82
C PRO A 197 2.22 -14.76 0.30
N VAL A 198 1.17 -14.95 -0.50
CA VAL A 198 0.91 -16.22 -1.19
C VAL A 198 2.02 -16.42 -2.21
N ARG A 199 2.97 -17.31 -1.91
CA ARG A 199 3.95 -17.80 -2.89
C ARG A 199 3.24 -18.75 -3.84
N PHE A 200 3.14 -18.39 -5.11
CA PHE A 200 2.78 -19.34 -6.14
C PHE A 200 4.00 -20.21 -6.46
N THR A 201 3.90 -21.51 -6.21
CA THR A 201 4.76 -22.52 -6.84
C THR A 201 4.23 -22.77 -8.24
N LEU A 202 4.99 -22.33 -9.25
CA LEU A 202 4.74 -22.75 -10.63
C LEU A 202 5.00 -24.26 -10.74
N LYS A 203 3.94 -25.05 -10.79
CA LYS A 203 4.01 -26.40 -11.35
C LYS A 203 4.06 -26.24 -12.86
N ALA A 204 5.20 -26.61 -13.46
CA ALA A 204 5.26 -26.81 -14.90
C ALA A 204 4.25 -27.91 -15.26
N ARG A 205 3.24 -27.57 -16.07
CA ARG A 205 2.44 -28.56 -16.79
C ARG A 205 3.21 -28.90 -18.06
N THR A 206 3.44 -30.20 -18.22
CA THR A 206 3.99 -30.87 -19.41
C THR A 206 3.12 -30.63 -20.64
#